data_AF-A0A5C7QWN9-F1
#
_entry.id   AF-A0A5C7QWN9-F1
#
_cell.length_a   1.000
_cell.length_b   1.000
_cell.length_c   1.000
_cell.angle_alpha   90.00
_cell.angle_beta   90.00
_cell.angle_gamma   90.00
#
_symmetry.space_group_name_H-M   'P 1'
#
loop_
_entity.id
_entity.type
_entity.pdbx_description
1 polymer ?
#
loop_
_entity_poly.entity_id
_entity_poly.type
_entity_poly.pdbx_seq_one_letter_code
_entity_poly.pdbx_strand_id
1 'polypeptide(L)'
;MKAIAEVVISLFDLVEAEGRLLRQKTLKTIAISLLMAVAAVLFLTSLVLLMAALYNFLLEYWSLPTVLLVTASAGLILTGGVVWYVQRLSQRL
;
A
#
# COMPACT_ATOMS: atom_id res chain seq x y z
N MET A 1 -33.88 -39.04 19.11
CA MET A 1 -34.09 -37.59 19.32
C MET A 1 -32.87 -36.87 19.89
N LYS A 2 -32.14 -37.44 20.87
CA LYS A 2 -30.87 -36.85 21.39
C LYS A 2 -29.78 -36.62 20.34
N ALA A 3 -29.49 -37.64 19.52
CA ALA A 3 -28.42 -37.56 18.51
C ALA A 3 -28.63 -36.46 17.45
N ILE A 4 -29.89 -36.16 17.09
CA ILE A 4 -30.21 -35.13 16.09
C ILE A 4 -30.02 -33.74 16.72
N ALA A 5 -30.42 -33.56 17.98
CA ALA A 5 -30.19 -32.30 18.69
C ALA A 5 -28.70 -31.99 18.88
N GLU A 6 -27.89 -33.01 19.16
CA GLU A 6 -26.44 -32.89 19.38
C GLU A 6 -25.69 -32.52 18.09
N VAL A 7 -26.11 -33.07 16.94
CA VAL A 7 -25.58 -32.70 15.62
C VAL A 7 -25.98 -31.26 15.23
N VAL A 8 -27.21 -30.85 15.55
CA VAL A 8 -27.67 -29.46 15.30
C VAL A 8 -26.90 -28.46 16.16
N ILE A 9 -26.68 -28.75 17.44
CA ILE A 9 -25.89 -27.90 18.34
C ILE A 9 -24.43 -27.82 17.87
N SER A 10 -23.84 -28.96 17.47
CA SER A 10 -22.48 -29.00 16.89
C SER A 10 -22.34 -28.17 15.62
N LEU A 11 -23.36 -28.14 14.75
CA LEU A 11 -23.35 -27.30 13.55
C LEU A 11 -23.40 -25.81 13.88
N PHE A 12 -24.20 -25.41 14.87
CA PHE A 12 -24.27 -24.01 15.32
C PHE A 12 -22.96 -23.54 15.96
N ASP A 13 -22.33 -24.38 16.80
CA ASP A 13 -21.00 -24.08 17.38
C ASP A 13 -19.92 -23.93 16.29
N LEU A 14 -20.00 -24.75 15.24
CA LEU A 14 -19.07 -24.68 14.11
C LEU A 14 -19.25 -23.39 13.30
N VAL A 15 -20.51 -23.01 13.02
CA VAL A 15 -20.85 -21.75 12.32
C VAL A 15 -20.44 -20.53 13.16
N GLU A 16 -20.61 -20.56 14.47
CA GLU A 16 -20.17 -19.48 15.36
C GLU A 16 -18.63 -19.36 15.39
N ALA A 17 -17.93 -20.50 15.41
CA ALA A 17 -16.46 -20.53 15.35
C ALA A 17 -15.93 -19.97 14.02
N GLU A 18 -16.52 -20.35 12.88
CA GLU A 18 -16.15 -19.84 11.56
C GLU A 18 -16.54 -18.37 11.38
N GLY A 19 -17.71 -17.96 11.86
CA GLY A 19 -18.16 -16.57 11.86
C GLY A 19 -17.24 -15.65 12.67
N ARG A 20 -16.75 -16.11 13.83
CA ARG A 20 -15.77 -15.38 14.64
C ARG A 20 -14.41 -15.27 13.94
N LEU A 21 -13.97 -16.33 13.28
CA LEU A 21 -12.74 -16.36 12.47
C LEU A 21 -12.82 -15.44 11.24
N LEU A 22 -13.96 -15.43 10.54
CA LEU A 22 -14.24 -14.53 9.42
C LEU A 22 -14.26 -13.07 9.87
N ARG A 23 -14.88 -12.76 11.00
CA ARG A 23 -14.90 -11.40 11.56
C ARG A 23 -13.50 -10.92 11.96
N GLN A 24 -12.68 -11.78 12.57
CA GLN A 24 -11.29 -11.43 12.89
C GLN A 24 -10.43 -11.25 11.64
N LYS A 25 -10.53 -12.14 10.65
CA LYS A 25 -9.77 -12.03 9.41
C LYS A 25 -10.18 -10.80 8.60
N THR A 26 -11.47 -10.51 8.48
CA THR A 26 -11.95 -9.32 7.75
C THR A 26 -11.52 -8.02 8.44
N LEU A 27 -11.67 -7.90 9.77
CA LEU A 27 -11.18 -6.73 10.50
C LEU A 27 -9.66 -6.56 10.37
N LYS A 28 -8.90 -7.65 10.43
CA LYS A 28 -7.45 -7.61 10.24
C LYS A 28 -7.07 -7.16 8.83
N THR A 29 -7.76 -7.68 7.79
CA THR A 29 -7.54 -7.27 6.40
C THR A 29 -7.85 -5.78 6.20
N ILE A 30 -8.99 -5.30 6.73
CA ILE A 30 -9.39 -3.89 6.64
C ILE A 30 -8.37 -2.99 7.35
N ALA A 31 -7.93 -3.38 8.55
CA ALA A 31 -6.91 -2.64 9.29
C ALA A 31 -5.58 -2.57 8.53
N ILE A 32 -5.12 -3.69 7.96
CA ILE A 32 -3.90 -3.75 7.14
C ILE A 32 -4.05 -2.89 5.88
N SER A 33 -5.18 -2.97 5.17
CA SER A 33 -5.40 -2.15 3.98
C SER A 33 -5.44 -0.66 4.30
N LEU A 34 -6.04 -0.28 5.44
CA LEU A 34 -6.07 1.10 5.90
C LEU A 34 -4.66 1.59 6.26
N LEU A 35 -3.88 0.80 6.99
CA LEU A 35 -2.48 1.11 7.31
C LEU A 35 -1.62 1.25 6.05
N MET A 36 -1.80 0.37 5.07
CA MET A 36 -1.11 0.49 3.77
C MET A 36 -1.50 1.76 3.03
N ALA A 37 -2.79 2.13 3.04
CA ALA A 37 -3.25 3.37 2.41
C ALA A 37 -2.63 4.61 3.08
N VAL A 38 -2.63 4.66 4.42
CA VAL A 38 -1.99 5.75 5.18
C VAL A 38 -0.50 5.82 4.88
N ALA A 39 0.19 4.67 4.88
CA ALA A 39 1.62 4.61 4.55
C ALA A 39 1.90 5.10 3.11
N ALA A 40 1.07 4.71 2.14
CA ALA A 40 1.20 5.15 0.76
C ALA A 40 1.02 6.68 0.62
N VAL A 41 0.04 7.26 1.33
CA VAL A 41 -0.17 8.71 1.35
C VAL A 41 1.01 9.44 1.96
N LEU A 42 1.51 8.99 3.12
CA LEU A 42 2.69 9.59 3.77
C LEU A 42 3.95 9.47 2.91
N PHE A 43 4.11 8.35 2.21
CA PHE A 43 5.22 8.16 1.29
C PHE A 43 5.13 9.13 0.10
N LEU A 44 3.95 9.27 -0.51
CA LEU A 44 3.73 10.19 -1.63
C LEU A 44 3.97 11.65 -1.23
N THR A 45 3.47 12.07 -0.06
CA THR A 45 3.70 13.45 0.43
C THR A 45 5.17 13.69 0.72
N SER A 46 5.87 12.74 1.34
CA SER A 46 7.32 12.82 1.56
C SER A 46 8.10 12.90 0.25
N LEU A 47 7.72 12.12 -0.78
CA LEU A 47 8.37 12.15 -2.08
C LEU A 47 8.22 13.52 -2.78
N VAL A 48 7.04 14.13 -2.71
CA VAL A 48 6.79 15.48 -3.26
C VAL A 48 7.64 16.51 -2.53
N LEU A 49 7.65 16.48 -1.20
CA LEU A 49 8.47 17.40 -0.40
C LEU A 49 9.97 17.22 -0.67
N LEU A 50 10.43 15.97 -0.84
CA LEU A 50 11.82 15.67 -1.18
C LEU A 50 12.19 16.28 -2.54
N MET A 51 11.35 16.10 -3.58
CA MET A 51 11.58 16.72 -4.89
C MET A 51 11.57 18.25 -4.81
N ALA A 52 10.66 18.84 -4.04
CA ALA A 52 10.60 20.28 -3.84
C ALA A 52 11.84 20.82 -3.12
N ALA A 53 12.33 20.11 -2.09
CA ALA A 53 13.55 20.46 -1.38
C ALA A 53 14.78 20.35 -2.30
N LEU A 54 14.88 19.28 -3.09
CA LEU A 54 15.95 19.08 -4.08
C LEU A 54 15.96 20.20 -5.13
N TYR A 55 14.78 20.58 -5.63
CA TYR A 55 14.63 21.69 -6.57
C TYR A 55 15.12 23.02 -5.98
N ASN A 56 14.66 23.37 -4.77
CA ASN A 56 15.07 24.61 -4.11
C ASN A 56 16.58 24.63 -3.80
N PHE A 57 17.13 23.51 -3.34
CA PHE A 57 18.55 23.38 -3.08
C PHE A 57 19.39 23.58 -4.35
N LEU A 58 18.99 22.97 -5.47
CA LEU A 58 19.71 23.12 -6.74
C LEU A 58 19.67 24.55 -7.30
N LEU A 59 18.57 25.28 -7.07
CA LEU A 59 18.46 26.68 -7.50
C LEU A 59 19.49 27.61 -6.85
N GLU A 60 19.99 27.25 -5.67
CA GLU A 60 21.01 28.06 -4.98
C GLU A 60 22.38 28.00 -5.68
N TYR A 61 22.66 26.91 -6.40
CA TYR A 61 23.97 26.68 -7.02
C TYR A 61 23.95 26.76 -8.56
N TRP A 62 22.84 26.42 -9.20
CA TRP A 62 22.75 26.24 -10.66
C TRP A 62 21.73 27.16 -11.33
N SER A 63 21.88 27.35 -12.64
CA SER A 63 20.92 28.13 -13.43
C SER A 63 19.55 27.43 -13.53
N LEU A 64 18.46 28.20 -13.52
CA LEU A 64 17.09 27.70 -13.63
C LEU A 64 16.87 26.63 -14.72
N PRO A 65 17.33 26.80 -15.99
CA PRO A 65 17.11 25.77 -17.01
C PRO A 65 17.84 24.46 -16.69
N THR A 66 19.04 24.51 -16.11
CA THR A 66 19.79 23.31 -15.69
C THR A 66 19.06 22.57 -14.57
N VAL A 67 18.54 23.32 -13.59
CA VAL A 67 17.80 22.74 -12.46
C VAL A 67 16.55 22.01 -12.95
N LEU A 68 15.76 22.65 -13.81
CA LEU A 68 14.54 22.05 -14.38
C LEU A 68 14.84 20.78 -15.18
N LEU A 69 15.90 20.75 -15.99
CA LEU A 69 16.31 19.55 -16.71
C LEU A 69 16.68 18.41 -15.75
N VAL A 70 17.41 18.71 -14.69
CA VAL A 70 17.91 17.71 -13.74
C VAL A 70 16.77 17.16 -12.89
N THR A 71 15.88 18.00 -12.38
CA THR A 71 14.72 17.55 -11.60
C THR A 71 13.73 16.77 -12.46
N ALA A 72 13.50 17.19 -13.72
CA ALA A 72 12.67 16.43 -14.66
C ALA A 72 13.28 15.05 -14.97
N SER A 73 14.61 14.99 -15.16
CA SER A 73 15.33 13.73 -15.38
C SER A 73 15.23 12.80 -14.17
N ALA A 74 15.42 13.35 -12.96
CA ALA A 74 15.24 12.59 -11.72
C ALA A 74 13.81 12.05 -11.57
N GLY A 75 12.80 12.87 -11.90
CA GLY A 75 11.40 12.46 -11.95
C GLY A 75 11.16 11.31 -12.92
N LEU A 76 11.70 11.39 -14.14
CA LEU A 76 11.59 10.31 -15.14
C LEU A 76 12.22 9.00 -14.66
N ILE A 77 13.38 9.06 -13.99
CA ILE A 77 14.03 7.87 -13.44
C ILE A 77 13.17 7.24 -12.34
N LEU A 78 12.59 8.05 -11.46
CA LEU A 78 11.68 7.56 -10.41
C LEU A 78 10.43 6.92 -11.01
N THR A 79 9.76 7.59 -11.94
CA THR A 79 8.57 7.05 -12.62
C THR A 79 8.91 5.77 -13.39
N GLY A 80 10.01 5.75 -14.15
CA GLY A 80 10.48 4.57 -14.86
C GLY A 80 10.79 3.40 -13.93
N GLY A 81 11.46 3.67 -12.80
CA GLY A 81 11.75 2.66 -11.78
C GLY A 81 10.49 2.05 -11.16
N VAL A 82 9.50 2.89 -10.84
CA VAL A 82 8.20 2.42 -10.31
C VAL A 82 7.46 1.59 -11.35
N VAL A 83 7.36 2.05 -12.60
CA VAL A 83 6.69 1.31 -13.68
C VAL A 83 7.35 -0.05 -13.90
N TRP A 84 8.69 -0.10 -13.95
CA TRP A 84 9.42 -1.35 -14.09
C TRP A 84 9.19 -2.30 -12.91
N TYR A 85 9.20 -1.77 -11.68
CA TYR A 85 8.92 -2.57 -10.49
C TYR A 85 7.51 -3.18 -10.54
N VAL A 86 6.50 -2.39 -10.91
CA VAL A 86 5.11 -2.85 -11.07
C VAL A 86 5.01 -3.93 -12.15
N GLN A 87 5.64 -3.73 -13.31
CA GLN A 87 5.68 -4.75 -14.38
C GLN A 87 6.33 -6.05 -13.90
N ARG A 88 7.45 -5.96 -13.20
CA ARG A 88 8.17 -7.14 -12.69
C ARG A 88 7.36 -7.88 -11.62
N LEU A 89 6.62 -7.16 -10.78
CA LEU A 89 5.74 -7.77 -9.78
C LEU A 89 4.54 -8.46 -10.46
N SER A 90 3.94 -7.81 -11.47
CA SER A 90 2.83 -8.37 -12.24
C SER A 90 3.20 -9.64 -13.03
N GLN A 91 4.47 -9.82 -13.40
CA GLN A 91 4.95 -11.04 -14.05
C GLN A 91 5.18 -12.20 -13.07
N ARG A 92 5.24 -11.92 -11.76
CA ARG A 92 5.52 -12.91 -10.70
C ARG A 92 4.28 -13.33 -9.91
N LEU A 93 3.21 -12.53 -9.96
CA LEU A 93 1.87 -12.83 -9.46
C LEU A 93 1.11 -13.66 -10.48
#